data_AF-A0A3M1RQH8-F1
#
_entry.id   AF-A0A3M1RQH8-F1
#
_cell.length_a   1.000
_cell.length_b   1.000
_cell.length_c   1.000
_cell.angle_alpha   90.00
_cell.angle_beta   90.00
_cell.angle_gamma   90.00
#
_symmetry.space_group_name_H-M   'P 1'
#
loop_
_entity.id
_entity.type
_entity.pdbx_description
1 polymer ?
#
loop_
_entity_poly.entity_id
_entity_poly.type
_entity_poly.pdbx_seq_one_letter_code
_entity_poly.pdbx_strand_id
1 'polypeptide(L)'
;MSYLPARYKVSLFLLLWPVLLLSACSFRKVVINDPITPERITFIVRGQTSLHDVVAELGAPQQITHNTRYTLFRYTYLVNKSFTINFGSLLIFVAPVSIPLTIAGENARGDIFEVAFDRQGIVQDYTFRLHSPQAQFNPWPF
;
A
#
# COMPACT_ATOMS: atom_id res chain seq x y z
N MET A 1 -39.49 11.81 -34.71
CA MET A 1 -38.25 12.37 -34.11
C MET A 1 -38.64 13.37 -33.03
N SER A 2 -38.75 12.92 -31.78
CA SER A 2 -39.24 13.72 -30.67
C SER A 2 -38.11 14.59 -30.10
N TYR A 3 -38.20 15.90 -30.31
CA TYR A 3 -37.23 16.88 -29.80
C TYR A 3 -37.41 17.05 -28.28
N LEU A 4 -36.42 16.62 -27.50
CA LEU A 4 -36.36 16.92 -26.07
C LEU A 4 -36.22 18.44 -25.84
N PRO A 5 -36.98 19.05 -24.90
CA PRO A 5 -36.91 20.49 -24.62
C PRO A 5 -35.51 20.90 -24.16
N ALA A 6 -35.03 22.07 -24.59
CA ALA A 6 -33.67 22.57 -24.30
C ALA A 6 -33.29 22.57 -22.80
N ARG A 7 -34.27 22.72 -21.91
CA ARG A 7 -34.10 22.66 -20.45
C ARG A 7 -33.60 21.30 -19.96
N TYR A 8 -34.05 20.21 -20.57
CA TYR A 8 -33.61 18.86 -20.22
C TYR A 8 -32.22 18.55 -20.76
N LYS A 9 -31.82 19.14 -21.89
CA LYS A 9 -30.47 18.97 -22.46
C LYS A 9 -29.38 19.60 -21.57
N VAL A 10 -29.63 20.80 -21.05
CA VAL A 10 -28.71 21.49 -20.12
C VAL A 10 -28.60 20.72 -18.81
N SER A 11 -29.73 20.25 -18.27
CA SER A 11 -29.76 19.43 -17.05
C SER A 11 -29.04 18.09 -17.23
N LEU A 12 -29.18 17.45 -18.39
CA LEU A 12 -28.50 16.19 -18.70
C LEU A 12 -26.98 16.39 -18.81
N PHE A 13 -26.54 17.47 -19.49
CA PHE A 13 -25.11 17.77 -19.65
C PHE A 13 -24.42 18.08 -18.32
N LEU A 14 -25.09 18.84 -17.44
CA LEU A 14 -24.62 19.14 -16.08
C LEU A 14 -24.46 17.89 -15.20
N LEU A 15 -25.25 16.84 -15.44
CA LEU A 15 -25.20 15.58 -14.70
C LEU A 15 -24.21 14.58 -15.30
N LEU A 16 -24.03 14.58 -16.62
CA LEU A 16 -23.14 13.66 -17.33
C LEU A 16 -21.66 14.05 -17.20
N TRP A 17 -21.37 15.35 -17.15
CA TRP A 17 -20.02 15.88 -17.01
C TRP A 17 -19.27 15.40 -15.75
N PRO A 18 -19.83 15.51 -14.53
CA PRO A 18 -19.15 15.02 -13.33
C PRO A 18 -18.96 13.49 -13.35
N VAL A 19 -19.91 12.73 -13.91
CA VAL A 19 -19.82 11.27 -14.01
C VAL A 19 -18.67 10.82 -14.91
N LEU A 20 -18.44 11.53 -16.03
CA LEU A 20 -17.30 11.29 -16.91
C LEU A 20 -15.96 11.60 -16.21
N LEU A 21 -15.89 12.69 -15.45
CA LEU A 21 -14.68 13.05 -14.69
C LEU A 21 -14.36 12.04 -13.57
N LEU A 22 -15.40 11.51 -12.90
CA LEU A 22 -15.26 10.47 -11.88
C LEU A 22 -14.76 9.13 -12.46
N SER A 23 -15.14 8.81 -13.71
CA SER A 23 -14.73 7.57 -14.39
C SER A 23 -13.24 7.54 -14.78
N ALA A 24 -12.62 8.72 -14.89
CA ALA A 24 -11.22 8.86 -15.25
C ALA A 24 -10.26 8.70 -14.05
N CYS A 25 -10.78 8.64 -12.82
CA CYS A 25 -10.00 8.58 -11.60
C CYS A 25 -10.13 7.21 -10.92
N SER A 26 -9.00 6.60 -10.56
CA SER A 26 -8.93 5.34 -9.85
C SER A 26 -8.08 5.50 -8.60
N PHE A 27 -8.66 5.17 -7.44
CA PHE A 27 -7.93 5.08 -6.16
C PHE A 27 -7.85 3.62 -5.75
N ARG A 28 -6.66 3.16 -5.39
CA ARG A 28 -6.44 1.80 -4.91
C ARG A 28 -5.60 1.84 -3.64
N LYS A 29 -6.05 1.08 -2.63
CA LYS A 29 -5.26 0.77 -1.43
C LYS A 29 -5.00 -0.73 -1.41
N VAL A 30 -3.73 -1.09 -1.29
CA VAL A 30 -3.30 -2.48 -1.11
C VAL A 30 -2.62 -2.57 0.24
N VAL A 31 -3.06 -3.52 1.07
CA VAL A 31 -2.44 -3.83 2.36
C VAL A 31 -1.81 -5.20 2.23
N ILE A 32 -0.54 -5.30 2.62
CA ILE A 32 0.24 -6.54 2.60
C ILE A 32 0.61 -6.85 4.04
N ASN A 33 0.18 -8.03 4.50
CA ASN A 33 0.31 -8.55 5.86
C ASN A 33 -0.44 -7.73 6.93
N ASP A 34 -0.44 -8.25 8.15
CA ASP A 34 -1.03 -7.58 9.30
C ASP A 34 -0.06 -6.58 9.92
N PRO A 35 -0.57 -5.47 10.48
CA PRO A 35 0.26 -4.51 11.19
C PRO A 35 0.86 -5.14 12.44
N ILE A 36 2.17 -4.97 12.62
CA ILE A 36 2.85 -5.27 13.87
C ILE A 36 2.83 -3.99 14.69
N THR A 37 2.05 -3.97 15.77
CA THR A 37 1.97 -2.80 16.64
C THR A 37 2.87 -2.97 17.86
N PRO A 38 3.34 -1.87 18.49
CA PRO A 38 4.13 -1.94 19.72
C PRO A 38 3.48 -2.76 20.83
N GLU A 39 2.16 -2.71 20.93
CA GLU A 39 1.37 -3.45 21.93
C GLU A 39 1.43 -4.96 21.68
N ARG A 40 1.54 -5.38 20.42
CA ARG A 40 1.59 -6.80 20.06
C ARG A 40 2.97 -7.43 20.29
N ILE A 41 4.01 -6.63 20.51
CA ILE A 41 5.39 -7.10 20.74
C ILE A 41 5.82 -6.99 22.21
N THR A 42 4.94 -6.56 23.13
CA THR A 42 5.28 -6.41 24.55
C THR A 42 5.60 -7.73 25.25
N PHE A 43 5.17 -8.86 24.70
CA PHE A 43 5.47 -10.19 25.22
C PHE A 43 6.94 -10.60 24.99
N ILE A 44 7.67 -9.89 24.13
CA ILE A 44 9.04 -10.24 23.76
C ILE A 44 10.01 -9.71 24.81
N VAL A 45 10.53 -10.64 25.61
CA VAL A 45 11.53 -10.40 26.65
C VAL A 45 12.85 -11.04 26.21
N ARG A 46 13.89 -10.20 26.12
CA ARG A 46 15.24 -10.64 25.75
C ARG A 46 15.75 -11.70 26.73
N GLY A 47 16.33 -12.77 26.20
CA GLY A 47 16.87 -13.90 26.97
C GLY A 47 15.81 -14.86 27.53
N GLN A 48 14.51 -14.61 27.32
CA GLN A 48 13.44 -15.46 27.85
C GLN A 48 12.51 -15.97 26.75
N THR A 49 12.06 -15.08 25.87
CA THR A 49 11.13 -15.44 24.80
C THR A 49 11.85 -16.32 23.77
N SER A 50 11.22 -17.44 23.42
CA SER A 50 11.73 -18.34 22.39
C SER A 50 11.18 -17.98 21.02
N LEU A 51 11.85 -18.47 19.98
CA LEU A 51 11.41 -18.41 18.59
C LEU A 51 10.01 -19.01 18.42
N HIS A 52 9.72 -20.11 19.13
CA HIS A 52 8.41 -20.73 19.10
C HIS A 52 7.32 -19.81 19.66
N ASP A 53 7.61 -19.08 20.74
CA ASP A 53 6.67 -18.12 21.33
C ASP A 53 6.41 -16.96 20.36
N VAL A 54 7.47 -16.45 19.71
CA VAL A 54 7.33 -15.39 18.71
C VAL A 54 6.48 -15.84 17.52
N VAL A 55 6.71 -17.03 17.00
CA VAL A 55 5.93 -17.58 15.86
C VAL A 55 4.50 -17.91 16.28
N ALA A 56 4.27 -18.36 17.51
CA ALA A 56 2.93 -18.63 18.02
C ALA A 56 2.07 -17.35 18.08
N GLU A 57 2.66 -16.23 18.49
CA GLU A 57 1.94 -14.97 18.67
C GLU A 57 1.84 -14.12 17.39
N LEU A 58 2.93 -14.05 16.62
CA LEU A 58 3.04 -13.20 15.42
C LEU A 58 2.82 -13.95 14.10
N GLY A 59 2.82 -15.29 14.13
CA GLY A 59 2.77 -16.11 12.94
C GLY A 59 4.13 -16.28 12.24
N ALA A 60 4.10 -16.84 11.04
CA ALA A 60 5.30 -17.09 10.24
C ALA A 60 5.92 -15.78 9.72
N PRO A 61 7.25 -15.61 9.83
CA PRO A 61 7.94 -14.44 9.29
C PRO A 61 7.95 -14.46 7.76
N GLN A 62 8.00 -13.28 7.12
CA GLN A 62 8.14 -13.20 5.66
C GLN A 62 9.55 -13.54 5.19
N GLN A 63 10.55 -13.21 6.00
CA GLN A 63 11.95 -13.49 5.68
C GLN A 63 12.68 -14.03 6.90
N ILE A 64 13.42 -15.13 6.67
CA ILE A 64 14.33 -15.73 7.65
C ILE A 64 15.74 -15.60 7.09
N THR A 65 16.66 -15.05 7.88
CA THR A 65 18.07 -14.97 7.53
C THR A 65 18.90 -15.69 8.58
N HIS A 66 19.55 -16.77 8.19
CA HIS A 66 20.46 -17.50 9.06
C HIS A 66 21.88 -16.97 8.90
N ASN A 67 22.50 -16.61 10.03
CA ASN A 67 23.91 -16.28 10.13
C ASN A 67 24.58 -17.32 11.06
N THR A 68 25.91 -17.46 11.00
CA THR A 68 26.68 -18.39 11.84
C THR A 68 26.48 -18.14 13.35
N ARG A 69 26.08 -16.93 13.74
CA ARG A 69 25.90 -16.53 15.14
C ARG A 69 24.43 -16.39 15.58
N TYR A 70 23.53 -16.04 14.67
CA TYR A 70 22.14 -15.73 14.99
C TYR A 70 21.22 -16.05 13.82
N THR A 71 19.93 -16.23 14.14
CA THR A 71 18.85 -16.32 13.16
C THR A 71 18.03 -15.04 13.25
N LEU A 72 17.80 -14.36 12.12
CA LEU A 72 17.01 -13.14 12.07
C LEU A 72 15.66 -13.43 11.42
N PHE A 73 14.57 -13.15 12.15
CA PHE A 73 13.23 -13.13 11.57
C PHE A 73 12.85 -11.70 11.28
N ARG A 74 12.37 -11.45 10.06
CA ARG A 74 11.88 -10.15 9.63
C ARG A 74 10.40 -10.27 9.30
N TYR A 75 9.65 -9.41 9.97
CA TYR A 75 8.23 -9.19 9.73
C TYR A 75 8.03 -7.83 9.05
N THR A 76 7.30 -7.82 7.95
CA THR A 76 7.07 -6.59 7.16
C THR A 76 5.58 -6.35 7.00
N TYR A 77 5.11 -5.20 7.45
CA TYR A 77 3.79 -4.67 7.13
C TYR A 77 3.93 -3.62 6.04
N LEU A 78 3.09 -3.66 5.00
CA LEU A 78 3.16 -2.67 3.92
C LEU A 78 1.78 -2.19 3.52
N VAL A 79 1.64 -0.87 3.41
CA VAL A 79 0.46 -0.20 2.88
C VAL A 79 0.87 0.58 1.66
N ASN A 80 0.35 0.17 0.51
CA ASN A 80 0.48 0.88 -0.73
C ASN A 80 -0.83 1.62 -1.06
N LYS A 81 -0.73 2.91 -1.36
CA LYS A 81 -1.84 3.73 -1.85
C LYS A 81 -1.45 4.29 -3.19
N SER A 82 -2.22 3.97 -4.22
CA SER A 82 -2.03 4.53 -5.55
C SER A 82 -3.27 5.29 -6.00
N PHE A 83 -3.03 6.34 -6.78
CA PHE A 83 -4.07 7.03 -7.51
C PHE A 83 -3.65 7.16 -8.97
N THR A 84 -4.62 7.11 -9.88
CA THR A 84 -4.40 7.27 -11.31
C THR A 84 -5.52 8.10 -11.89
N ILE A 85 -5.19 9.09 -12.71
CA ILE A 85 -6.14 9.93 -13.44
C ILE A 85 -5.79 9.86 -14.92
N ASN A 86 -6.72 9.38 -15.76
CA ASN A 86 -6.54 9.26 -17.20
C ASN A 86 -7.34 10.35 -17.95
N PHE A 87 -6.67 11.44 -18.30
CA PHE A 87 -7.25 12.54 -19.07
C PHE A 87 -7.38 12.23 -20.57
N GLY A 88 -6.65 11.22 -21.06
CA GLY A 88 -6.75 10.76 -22.45
C GLY A 88 -8.15 10.27 -22.80
N SER A 89 -8.84 9.65 -21.84
CA SER A 89 -10.24 9.21 -21.99
C SER A 89 -11.22 10.36 -22.25
N LEU A 90 -10.95 11.56 -21.73
CA LEU A 90 -11.79 12.74 -21.93
C LEU A 90 -11.56 13.38 -23.31
N LEU A 91 -10.36 13.25 -23.87
CA LEU A 91 -10.02 13.81 -25.17
C LEU A 91 -10.68 13.08 -26.34
N ILE A 92 -11.10 11.82 -26.15
CA ILE A 92 -11.82 11.01 -27.15
C ILE A 92 -13.11 11.72 -27.64
N PHE A 93 -13.73 12.55 -26.79
CA PHE A 93 -14.93 13.31 -27.16
C PHE A 93 -14.65 14.51 -28.07
N VAL A 94 -13.40 14.99 -28.13
CA VAL A 94 -12.99 16.18 -28.90
C VAL A 94 -12.14 15.80 -30.11
N ALA A 95 -11.29 14.78 -29.98
CA ALA A 95 -10.45 14.26 -31.05
C ALA A 95 -10.35 12.73 -30.94
N PRO A 96 -10.42 11.97 -32.05
CA PRO A 96 -10.35 10.50 -32.05
C PRO A 96 -8.94 9.95 -31.76
N VAL A 97 -8.07 10.75 -31.12
CA VAL A 97 -6.69 10.40 -30.79
C VAL A 97 -6.58 10.24 -29.28
N SER A 98 -6.31 9.02 -28.82
CA SER A 98 -6.03 8.75 -27.41
C SER A 98 -4.61 9.18 -27.08
N ILE A 99 -4.45 10.35 -26.47
CA ILE A 99 -3.17 10.78 -25.92
C ILE A 99 -3.06 10.19 -24.51
N PRO A 100 -2.02 9.40 -24.19
CA PRO A 100 -1.83 8.85 -22.85
C PRO A 100 -1.42 9.95 -21.86
N LEU A 101 -2.39 10.75 -21.43
CA LEU A 101 -2.21 11.77 -20.41
C LEU A 101 -2.67 11.20 -19.07
N THR A 102 -1.77 10.42 -18.44
CA THR A 102 -2.02 9.76 -17.17
C THR A 102 -1.18 10.39 -16.08
N ILE A 103 -1.82 10.93 -15.04
CA ILE A 103 -1.15 11.31 -13.80
C ILE A 103 -1.35 10.15 -12.83
N ALA A 104 -0.25 9.58 -12.36
CA ALA A 104 -0.28 8.55 -11.34
C ALA A 104 0.63 8.99 -10.19
N GLY A 105 0.24 8.65 -8.97
CA GLY A 105 1.18 8.70 -7.87
C GLY A 105 0.92 7.55 -6.92
N GLU A 106 2.00 7.13 -6.31
CA GLU A 106 2.07 5.97 -5.45
C GLU A 106 2.72 6.38 -4.14
N ASN A 107 2.20 5.86 -3.04
CA ASN A 107 2.78 6.07 -1.74
C ASN A 107 2.79 4.73 -1.02
N ALA A 108 3.99 4.20 -0.81
CA ALA A 108 4.18 2.98 -0.06
C ALA A 108 4.85 3.31 1.28
N ARG A 109 4.16 2.97 2.36
CA ARG A 109 4.71 2.98 3.71
C ARG A 109 4.75 1.56 4.22
N GLY A 110 5.82 1.22 4.92
CA GLY A 110 5.88 -0.05 5.62
C GLY A 110 6.49 0.09 7.00
N ASP A 111 6.09 -0.83 7.86
CA ASP A 111 6.70 -1.04 9.17
C ASP A 111 7.51 -2.33 9.10
N ILE A 112 8.70 -2.31 9.68
CA ILE A 112 9.60 -3.45 9.69
C ILE A 112 9.90 -3.80 11.14
N PHE A 113 9.60 -5.04 11.51
CA PHE A 113 9.97 -5.62 12.79
C PHE A 113 10.99 -6.73 12.58
N GLU A 114 12.12 -6.66 13.28
CA GLU A 114 13.16 -7.67 13.18
C GLU A 114 13.47 -8.22 14.56
N VAL A 115 13.62 -9.54 14.66
CA VAL A 115 13.97 -10.24 15.90
C VAL A 115 15.14 -11.16 15.61
N ALA A 116 16.21 -10.98 16.38
CA ALA A 116 17.40 -11.81 16.34
C ALA A 116 17.34 -12.86 17.44
N PHE A 117 17.54 -14.12 17.05
CA PHE A 117 17.61 -15.28 17.93
C PHE A 117 19.02 -15.83 17.97
N ASP A 118 19.44 -16.35 19.11
CA ASP A 118 20.66 -17.15 19.18
C ASP A 118 20.48 -18.57 18.59
N ARG A 119 21.51 -19.40 18.74
CA ARG A 119 21.49 -20.80 18.26
C ARG A 119 20.50 -21.69 19.01
N GLN A 120 20.10 -21.30 20.22
CA GLN A 120 19.12 -22.02 21.03
C GLN A 120 17.69 -21.56 20.71
N GLY A 121 17.54 -20.57 19.83
CA GLY A 121 16.25 -20.02 19.46
C GLY A 121 15.70 -19.03 20.49
N ILE A 122 16.55 -18.44 21.33
CA ILE A 122 16.13 -17.43 22.31
C ILE A 122 16.36 -16.03 21.76
N VAL A 123 15.40 -15.12 21.99
CA VAL A 123 15.49 -13.73 21.55
C VAL A 123 16.67 -13.03 22.22
N GLN A 124 17.59 -12.50 21.42
CA GLN A 124 18.74 -11.72 21.88
C GLN A 124 18.48 -10.23 21.73
N ASP A 125 17.98 -9.82 20.56
CA ASP A 125 17.70 -8.43 20.25
C ASP A 125 16.49 -8.32 19.31
N TYR A 126 15.85 -7.16 19.32
CA TYR A 126 14.78 -6.84 18.39
C TYR A 126 14.79 -5.35 18.06
N THR A 127 14.35 -5.03 16.85
CA THR A 127 14.22 -3.65 16.39
C THR A 127 12.90 -3.46 15.69
N PHE A 128 12.32 -2.28 15.90
CA PHE A 128 11.07 -1.90 15.27
C PHE A 128 11.27 -0.56 14.55
N ARG A 129 11.01 -0.56 13.24
CA ARG A 129 11.11 0.63 12.39
C ARG A 129 9.73 0.99 11.88
N LEU A 130 9.20 2.05 12.47
CA LEU A 130 7.92 2.64 12.11
C LEU A 130 8.06 3.56 10.89
N HIS A 131 7.05 3.53 10.02
CA HIS A 131 6.88 4.46 8.91
C HIS A 131 8.08 4.55 7.97
N SER A 132 8.77 3.43 7.72
CA SER A 132 9.87 3.43 6.76
C SER A 132 9.31 3.72 5.36
N PRO A 133 9.70 4.85 4.73
CA PRO A 133 9.25 5.14 3.37
C PRO A 133 9.83 4.07 2.44
N GLN A 134 8.94 3.34 1.73
CA GLN A 134 9.36 2.32 0.75
C GLN A 134 9.30 2.84 -0.67
N ALA A 135 8.33 3.72 -0.96
CA ALA A 135 8.27 4.50 -2.19
C ALA A 135 7.68 5.87 -1.87
N GLN A 136 8.35 6.93 -2.33
CA GLN A 136 7.84 8.30 -2.20
C GLN A 136 6.92 8.64 -3.37
N PHE A 137 5.96 9.51 -3.08
CA PHE A 137 5.04 10.05 -4.06
C PHE A 137 5.78 10.79 -5.17
N ASN A 138 5.83 10.18 -6.36
CA ASN A 138 6.19 10.85 -7.60
C ASN A 138 4.94 10.95 -8.49
N PRO A 139 4.32 12.13 -8.63
CA PRO A 139 3.13 12.31 -9.46
C PRO A 139 3.44 12.34 -10.97
N TRP A 140 4.70 12.18 -11.34
CA TRP A 140 5.21 12.56 -12.64
C TRP A 140 5.77 11.36 -13.44
N PRO A 141 5.43 11.20 -14.73
CA PRO A 141 5.72 9.98 -15.49
C PRO A 141 7.13 9.91 -16.14
N PHE A 142 8.10 10.69 -15.67
CA PHE A 142 9.51 10.60 -16.09
C PHE A 142 10.48 10.78 -14.92
#